data_AF-A1D518-F1
#
_entry.id   AF-A1D518-F1
#
_cell.length_a   1.000
_cell.length_b   1.000
_cell.length_c   1.000
_cell.angle_alpha   90.00
_cell.angle_beta   90.00
_cell.angle_gamma   90.00
#
_symmetry.space_group_name_H-M   'P 1'
#
loop_
_entity.id
_entity.type
_entity.pdbx_description
1 polymer ?
#
loop_
_entity_poly.entity_id
_entity_poly.type
_entity_poly.pdbx_seq_one_letter_code
_entity_poly.pdbx_strand_id
1 'polypeptide(L)'
;MDPQVVAPVPNADSGIPHLTIASEVATMDYARNKLGMPVPKVLAWSSRASDNPVRAVYIIMEKVPGSSLAHVWPQLSNDQKRDIIQAIAKFDVKLVNHPLGVIGSLYYPDDIPSGIKRLPALGSNDTCQRWVLGPTTDRRFFDDGRGELCLDRGPWSTAQEYITAICYREMEAIRNARRPFRPERIVGPGGYQPNCALKLSVCRDVLKVVGPILPSDDCQAAVLWHKDLNLDNIFVGPERHYRDCAADCLAECPCRAPI
;
A
#
# COMPACT_ATOMS: atom_id res chain seq x y z
N MET A 1 21.04 -24.30 -12.34
CA MET A 1 19.83 -23.67 -12.91
C MET A 1 20.12 -22.21 -13.05
N ASP A 2 19.75 -21.61 -14.17
CA ASP A 2 19.95 -20.17 -14.38
C ASP A 2 19.03 -19.35 -13.45
N PRO A 3 19.50 -18.23 -12.91
CA PRO A 3 18.69 -17.38 -12.05
C PRO A 3 17.51 -16.81 -12.84
N GLN A 4 16.30 -16.98 -12.30
CA GLN A 4 15.07 -16.42 -12.86
C GLN A 4 14.73 -15.11 -12.13
N VAL A 5 14.26 -14.12 -12.89
CA VAL A 5 13.88 -12.81 -12.39
C VAL A 5 12.46 -12.47 -12.84
N VAL A 6 11.79 -11.62 -12.07
CA VAL A 6 10.47 -11.08 -12.41
C VAL A 6 10.59 -9.57 -12.55
N ALA A 7 9.96 -9.04 -13.60
CA ALA A 7 9.92 -7.61 -13.88
C ALA A 7 8.46 -7.16 -14.05
N PRO A 8 7.76 -6.79 -12.96
CA PRO A 8 6.40 -6.27 -13.07
C PRO A 8 6.42 -4.97 -13.87
N VAL A 9 5.59 -4.92 -14.92
CA VAL A 9 5.41 -3.72 -15.73
C VAL A 9 4.30 -2.88 -15.10
N PRO A 10 4.55 -1.61 -14.75
CA PRO A 10 3.55 -0.74 -14.14
C PRO A 10 2.38 -0.51 -15.09
N ASN A 11 1.16 -0.71 -14.59
CA ASN A 11 -0.05 -0.33 -15.30
C ASN A 11 -0.19 1.20 -15.33
N ALA A 12 -0.67 1.77 -16.44
CA ALA A 12 -0.81 3.21 -16.66
C ALA A 12 -1.65 3.92 -15.57
N ASP A 13 -2.57 3.20 -14.92
CA ASP A 13 -3.47 3.72 -13.89
C ASP A 13 -2.91 3.64 -12.45
N SER A 14 -1.59 3.47 -12.27
CA SER A 14 -0.98 3.18 -10.96
C SER A 14 -0.57 4.43 -10.15
N GLY A 15 -1.20 5.58 -10.39
CA GLY A 15 -0.85 6.85 -9.75
C GLY A 15 0.32 7.56 -10.43
N ILE A 16 1.09 8.35 -9.67
CA ILE A 16 2.30 9.03 -10.18
C ILE A 16 3.41 7.98 -10.33
N PRO A 17 3.87 7.64 -11.54
CA PRO A 17 4.74 6.48 -11.77
C PRO A 17 6.02 6.49 -10.91
N HIS A 18 6.65 7.67 -10.78
CA HIS A 18 7.86 7.85 -9.99
C HIS A 18 7.63 7.51 -8.51
N LEU A 19 6.61 8.11 -7.90
CA LEU A 19 6.33 7.92 -6.47
C LEU A 19 5.88 6.48 -6.17
N THR A 20 5.05 5.89 -7.03
CA THR A 20 4.58 4.51 -6.83
C THR A 20 5.75 3.52 -6.81
N ILE A 21 6.66 3.58 -7.79
CA ILE A 21 7.79 2.67 -7.87
C ILE A 21 8.81 2.91 -6.77
N ALA A 22 9.16 4.17 -6.50
CA ALA A 22 10.09 4.50 -5.42
C ALA A 22 9.55 4.01 -4.06
N SER A 23 8.24 4.17 -3.84
CA SER A 23 7.64 3.76 -2.58
C SER A 23 7.59 2.25 -2.40
N GLU A 24 7.25 1.54 -3.46
CA GLU A 24 7.20 0.09 -3.48
C GLU A 24 8.58 -0.51 -3.15
N VAL A 25 9.63 -0.03 -3.82
CA VAL A 25 11.00 -0.51 -3.58
C VAL A 25 11.44 -0.22 -2.15
N ALA A 26 11.18 1.00 -1.63
CA ALA A 26 11.50 1.35 -0.26
C ALA A 26 10.74 0.48 0.76
N THR A 27 9.47 0.15 0.47
CA THR A 27 8.64 -0.72 1.31
C THR A 27 9.15 -2.16 1.33
N MET A 28 9.54 -2.71 0.18
CA MET A 28 10.14 -4.05 0.10
C MET A 28 11.48 -4.10 0.85
N ASP A 29 12.30 -3.06 0.70
CA ASP A 29 13.56 -2.94 1.44
C ASP A 29 13.33 -2.87 2.96
N TYR A 30 12.35 -2.08 3.41
CA TYR A 30 11.95 -1.99 4.81
C TYR A 30 11.46 -3.35 5.33
N ALA A 31 10.53 -4.00 4.63
CA ALA A 31 9.99 -5.30 5.00
C ALA A 31 11.10 -6.36 5.12
N ARG A 32 12.02 -6.41 4.15
CA ARG A 32 13.13 -7.37 4.16
C ARG A 32 14.15 -7.07 5.26
N ASN A 33 14.70 -5.85 5.26
CA ASN A 33 15.89 -5.52 6.04
C ASN A 33 15.57 -5.01 7.45
N LYS A 34 14.41 -4.39 7.66
CA LYS A 34 13.99 -3.94 8.99
C LYS A 34 13.13 -4.98 9.70
N LEU A 35 12.17 -5.59 9.01
CA LEU A 35 11.21 -6.52 9.63
C LEU A 35 11.61 -8.00 9.50
N GLY A 36 12.63 -8.31 8.69
CA GLY A 36 13.03 -9.69 8.41
C GLY A 36 11.88 -10.48 7.78
N MET A 37 11.09 -9.84 6.92
CA MET A 37 10.01 -10.48 6.19
C MET A 37 10.52 -11.10 4.89
N PRO A 38 9.94 -12.23 4.49
CA PRO A 38 10.33 -12.91 3.26
C PRO A 38 9.63 -12.31 2.03
N VAL A 39 10.09 -11.13 1.63
CA VAL A 39 9.68 -10.45 0.38
C VAL A 39 10.77 -10.64 -0.68
N PRO A 40 10.49 -10.73 -1.99
CA PRO A 40 11.51 -10.84 -3.04
C PRO A 40 12.57 -9.74 -2.95
N LYS A 41 13.80 -10.06 -3.34
CA LYS A 41 14.88 -9.07 -3.33
C LYS A 41 14.79 -8.24 -4.60
N VAL A 42 14.76 -6.92 -4.45
CA VAL A 42 14.91 -6.00 -5.59
C VAL A 42 16.36 -6.08 -6.07
N LEU A 43 16.54 -6.42 -7.35
CA LEU A 43 17.83 -6.57 -8.03
C LEU A 43 18.22 -5.30 -8.78
N ALA A 44 17.25 -4.66 -9.43
CA ALA A 44 17.42 -3.38 -10.11
C ALA A 44 16.06 -2.69 -10.23
N TRP A 45 16.03 -1.37 -10.29
CA TRP A 45 14.78 -0.62 -10.46
C TRP A 45 15.07 0.77 -11.02
N SER A 46 14.04 1.41 -11.56
CA SER A 46 14.08 2.81 -11.96
C SER A 46 12.68 3.41 -11.85
N SER A 47 12.56 4.50 -11.09
CA SER A 47 11.32 5.29 -10.97
C SER A 47 11.26 6.45 -11.96
N ARG A 48 12.36 6.74 -12.67
CA ARG A 48 12.46 7.87 -13.60
C ARG A 48 12.62 7.37 -15.03
N ALA A 49 11.51 7.39 -15.77
CA ALA A 49 11.47 6.94 -17.16
C ALA A 49 12.42 7.73 -18.08
N SER A 50 12.64 9.02 -17.82
CA SER A 50 13.56 9.86 -18.60
C SER A 50 15.02 9.44 -18.47
N ASP A 51 15.38 8.83 -17.35
CA ASP A 51 16.78 8.66 -16.94
C ASP A 51 17.32 7.27 -17.28
N ASN A 52 16.50 6.41 -17.89
CA ASN A 52 16.88 5.02 -18.19
C ASN A 52 16.58 4.62 -19.66
N PRO A 53 17.39 3.71 -20.25
CA PRO A 53 17.24 3.30 -21.65
C PRO A 53 15.90 2.64 -22.00
N VAL A 54 15.23 2.05 -21.01
CA VAL A 54 13.93 1.36 -21.20
C VAL A 54 12.80 2.38 -21.39
N ARG A 55 13.02 3.66 -21.02
CA ARG A 55 12.04 4.76 -21.11
C ARG A 55 10.72 4.47 -20.38
N ALA A 56 10.80 3.61 -19.37
CA ALA A 56 9.70 3.23 -18.52
C ALA A 56 10.21 3.12 -17.08
N VAL A 57 9.28 3.14 -16.13
CA VAL A 57 9.59 2.82 -14.75
C VAL A 57 9.51 1.30 -14.58
N TYR A 58 10.39 0.70 -13.79
CA TYR A 58 10.47 -0.75 -13.64
C TYR A 58 11.03 -1.14 -12.28
N ILE A 59 10.71 -2.36 -11.88
CA ILE A 59 11.35 -3.10 -10.79
C ILE A 59 11.75 -4.45 -11.38
N ILE A 60 12.98 -4.90 -11.12
CA ILE A 60 13.49 -6.24 -11.42
C ILE A 60 13.82 -6.85 -10.07
N MET A 61 13.26 -8.01 -9.80
CA MET A 61 13.42 -8.71 -8.53
C MET A 61 13.63 -10.21 -8.72
N GLU A 62 14.10 -10.87 -7.66
CA GLU A 62 14.19 -12.32 -7.60
C GLU A 62 12.81 -12.96 -7.84
N LYS A 63 12.77 -14.03 -8.63
CA LYS A 63 11.57 -14.87 -8.71
C LYS A 63 11.45 -15.68 -7.42
N VAL A 64 10.28 -15.66 -6.80
CA VAL A 64 10.03 -16.44 -5.59
C VAL A 64 9.88 -17.92 -5.95
N PRO A 65 10.67 -18.84 -5.36
CA PRO A 65 10.52 -20.26 -5.63
C PRO A 65 9.21 -20.79 -5.06
N GLY A 66 8.65 -21.83 -5.68
CA GLY A 66 7.45 -22.51 -5.18
C GLY A 66 6.22 -22.31 -6.04
N SER A 67 5.05 -22.54 -5.44
CA SER A 67 3.74 -22.43 -6.10
C SER A 67 2.87 -21.42 -5.38
N SER A 68 2.04 -20.71 -6.14
CA SER A 68 0.98 -19.87 -5.58
C SER A 68 0.08 -20.70 -4.66
N LEU A 69 -0.30 -20.09 -3.54
CA LEU A 69 -1.17 -20.71 -2.55
C LEU A 69 -2.53 -21.05 -3.17
N ALA A 70 -3.06 -20.23 -4.08
CA ALA A 70 -4.32 -20.51 -4.78
C ALA A 70 -4.29 -21.86 -5.52
N HIS A 71 -3.14 -22.20 -6.11
CA HIS A 71 -2.97 -23.44 -6.86
C HIS A 71 -2.97 -24.68 -5.95
N VAL A 72 -2.29 -24.60 -4.80
CA VAL A 72 -2.10 -25.75 -3.90
C VAL A 72 -3.17 -25.83 -2.80
N TRP A 73 -3.84 -24.73 -2.46
CA TRP A 73 -4.81 -24.65 -1.35
C TRP A 73 -5.89 -25.74 -1.35
N PRO A 74 -6.48 -26.14 -2.49
CA PRO A 74 -7.48 -27.22 -2.52
C PRO A 74 -6.91 -28.58 -2.10
N GLN A 75 -5.60 -28.77 -2.26
CA GLN A 75 -4.87 -30.03 -2.03
C GLN A 75 -4.31 -30.11 -0.60
N LEU A 76 -4.29 -28.99 0.14
CA LEU A 76 -3.75 -28.92 1.50
C LEU A 76 -4.70 -29.53 2.54
N SER A 77 -4.13 -30.28 3.47
CA SER A 77 -4.82 -30.72 4.68
C SER A 77 -5.18 -29.54 5.58
N ASN A 78 -6.13 -29.74 6.50
CA ASN A 78 -6.48 -28.71 7.47
C ASN A 78 -5.30 -28.30 8.36
N ASP A 79 -4.37 -29.21 8.62
CA ASP A 79 -3.19 -28.93 9.45
C ASP A 79 -2.23 -27.99 8.70
N GLN A 80 -1.97 -28.26 7.42
CA GLN A 80 -1.16 -27.40 6.56
C GLN A 80 -1.78 -26.01 6.39
N LYS A 81 -3.10 -25.93 6.22
CA LYS A 81 -3.82 -24.66 6.16
C LYS A 81 -3.68 -23.87 7.47
N ARG A 82 -3.75 -24.53 8.63
CA ARG A 82 -3.53 -23.89 9.92
C ARG A 82 -2.11 -23.35 10.05
N ASP A 83 -1.10 -24.12 9.65
CA ASP A 83 0.30 -23.68 9.69
C ASP A 83 0.52 -22.42 8.84
N ILE A 84 -0.08 -22.36 7.64
CA ILE A 84 -0.01 -21.20 6.75
C ILE A 84 -0.72 -19.97 7.35
N ILE A 85 -1.91 -20.15 7.94
CA ILE A 85 -2.62 -19.06 8.61
C ILE A 85 -1.80 -18.54 9.80
N GLN A 86 -1.15 -19.43 10.57
CA GLN A 86 -0.26 -19.03 11.67
C GLN A 86 0.97 -18.26 11.15
N ALA A 87 1.51 -18.62 10.00
CA ALA A 87 2.59 -17.88 9.34
C ALA A 87 2.15 -16.46 8.97
N ILE A 88 0.99 -16.31 8.32
CA ILE A 88 0.42 -15.01 7.97
C ILE A 88 0.20 -14.15 9.22
N ALA A 89 -0.40 -14.73 10.27
CA ALA A 89 -0.61 -14.02 11.52
C ALA A 89 0.71 -13.54 12.17
N LYS A 90 1.80 -14.31 12.07
CA LYS A 90 3.13 -13.87 12.52
C LYS A 90 3.65 -12.66 11.74
N PHE A 91 3.34 -12.56 10.45
CA PHE A 91 3.67 -11.38 9.65
C PHE A 91 2.86 -10.16 10.06
N ASP A 92 1.55 -10.31 10.27
CA ASP A 92 0.71 -9.22 10.75
C ASP A 92 1.17 -8.73 12.13
N VAL A 93 1.51 -9.64 13.04
CA VAL A 93 2.10 -9.30 14.35
C VAL A 93 3.41 -8.54 14.20
N LYS A 94 4.29 -8.91 13.25
CA LYS A 94 5.51 -8.15 12.97
C LYS A 94 5.20 -6.74 12.49
N LEU A 95 4.26 -6.58 11.55
CA LEU A 95 3.87 -5.27 11.01
C LEU A 95 3.29 -4.37 12.10
N VAL A 96 2.38 -4.89 12.92
CA VAL A 96 1.74 -4.15 14.01
C VAL A 96 2.74 -3.73 15.09
N ASN A 97 3.74 -4.56 15.39
CA ASN A 97 4.77 -4.25 16.39
C ASN A 97 5.85 -3.27 15.90
N HIS A 98 5.76 -2.77 14.66
CA HIS A 98 6.67 -1.77 14.11
C HIS A 98 5.90 -0.55 13.60
N PRO A 99 5.27 0.21 14.52
CA PRO A 99 4.54 1.41 14.15
C PRO A 99 5.48 2.45 13.53
N LEU A 100 4.92 3.18 12.59
CA LEU A 100 5.54 4.25 11.84
C LEU A 100 5.09 5.59 12.41
N GLY A 101 5.92 6.62 12.22
CA GLY A 101 5.68 7.91 12.85
C GLY A 101 4.46 8.67 12.30
N VAL A 102 4.07 8.40 11.05
CA VAL A 102 2.99 9.10 10.34
C VAL A 102 2.31 8.19 9.30
N ILE A 103 1.11 8.57 8.87
CA ILE A 103 0.33 7.90 7.82
C ILE A 103 0.78 8.43 6.46
N GLY A 104 1.05 7.55 5.50
CA GLY A 104 1.65 7.93 4.22
C GLY A 104 2.23 6.76 3.46
N SER A 105 3.31 6.99 2.72
CA SER A 105 4.04 5.92 2.02
C SER A 105 5.53 6.02 2.31
N LEU A 106 6.21 4.88 2.39
CA LEU A 106 7.67 4.82 2.59
C LEU A 106 8.40 5.18 1.31
N TYR A 107 9.53 5.87 1.43
CA TYR A 107 10.44 6.21 0.33
C TYR A 107 11.88 6.21 0.83
N TYR A 108 12.85 6.15 -0.09
CA TYR A 108 14.17 6.67 0.21
C TYR A 108 14.13 8.22 0.20
N PRO A 109 14.95 8.90 1.01
CA PRO A 109 14.97 10.36 1.06
C PRO A 109 15.06 11.01 -0.34
N ASP A 110 16.00 10.55 -1.17
CA ASP A 110 16.32 11.19 -2.45
C ASP A 110 15.24 11.00 -3.54
N ASP A 111 14.28 10.10 -3.31
CA ASP A 111 13.17 9.87 -4.22
C ASP A 111 12.01 10.85 -4.00
N ILE A 112 12.01 11.63 -2.92
CA ILE A 112 11.00 12.66 -2.70
C ILE A 112 11.52 13.99 -3.26
N PRO A 113 10.84 14.59 -4.26
CA PRO A 113 11.18 15.92 -4.76
C PRO A 113 11.26 16.99 -3.67
N SER A 114 12.20 17.92 -3.83
CA SER A 114 12.33 19.07 -2.92
C SER A 114 11.02 19.87 -2.84
N GLY A 115 10.62 20.25 -1.63
CA GLY A 115 9.38 20.99 -1.38
C GLY A 115 8.17 20.12 -1.05
N ILE A 116 8.27 18.79 -1.21
CA ILE A 116 7.24 17.86 -0.72
C ILE A 116 7.51 17.51 0.74
N LYS A 117 6.46 17.54 1.58
CA LYS A 117 6.53 17.17 2.99
C LYS A 117 6.99 15.71 3.11
N ARG A 118 8.02 15.48 3.94
CA ARG A 118 8.49 14.15 4.34
C ARG A 118 8.89 14.15 5.80
N LEU A 119 8.72 13.02 6.48
CA LEU A 119 9.04 12.86 7.90
C LEU A 119 9.83 11.55 8.11
N PRO A 120 10.64 11.43 9.18
CA PRO A 120 11.34 10.18 9.49
C PRO A 120 10.36 9.00 9.65
N ALA A 121 10.70 7.85 9.05
CA ALA A 121 9.80 6.69 9.10
C ALA A 121 9.67 6.09 10.50
N LEU A 122 10.79 5.97 11.22
CA LEU A 122 10.88 5.35 12.54
C LEU A 122 10.88 6.37 13.69
N GLY A 123 10.33 7.57 13.44
CA GLY A 123 10.26 8.65 14.43
C GLY A 123 11.59 9.40 14.63
N SER A 124 11.61 10.31 15.61
CA SER A 124 12.69 11.29 15.80
C SER A 124 14.06 10.71 16.19
N ASN A 125 14.08 9.47 16.69
CA ASN A 125 15.30 8.78 17.13
C ASN A 125 15.89 7.86 16.04
N ASP A 126 15.37 7.93 14.82
CA ASP A 126 15.88 7.13 13.70
C ASP A 126 17.26 7.62 13.25
N THR A 127 18.30 6.92 13.68
CA THR A 127 19.68 7.16 13.26
C THR A 127 20.00 6.59 11.88
N CYS A 128 19.14 5.72 11.34
CA CYS A 128 19.37 5.07 10.06
C CYS A 128 19.06 6.04 8.90
N GLN A 129 18.03 6.88 9.06
CA GLN A 129 17.51 7.85 8.06
C GLN A 129 17.33 7.28 6.65
N ARG A 130 17.30 5.95 6.53
CA ARG A 130 17.24 5.23 5.27
C ARG A 130 15.85 5.32 4.66
N TRP A 131 14.82 5.39 5.50
CA TRP A 131 13.44 5.50 5.05
C TRP A 131 12.78 6.75 5.61
N VAL A 132 11.99 7.40 4.76
CA VAL A 132 11.14 8.52 5.12
C VAL A 132 9.70 8.22 4.71
N LEU A 133 8.76 8.86 5.39
CA LEU A 133 7.36 8.84 5.05
C LEU A 133 7.02 10.10 4.28
N GLY A 134 6.46 9.90 3.09
CA GLY A 134 6.06 10.95 2.16
C GLY A 134 4.58 10.85 1.79
N PRO A 135 4.19 11.49 0.68
CA PRO A 135 2.82 11.42 0.18
C PRO A 135 2.36 9.98 -0.06
N THR A 136 1.08 9.72 0.17
CA THR A 136 0.50 8.40 -0.07
C THR A 136 0.52 8.03 -1.56
N THR A 137 0.77 6.76 -1.84
CA THR A 137 0.58 6.12 -3.16
C THR A 137 -0.78 5.42 -3.27
N ASP A 138 -1.68 5.62 -2.30
CA ASP A 138 -3.01 5.03 -2.32
C ASP A 138 -3.79 5.46 -3.55
N ARG A 139 -4.22 4.48 -4.35
CA ARG A 139 -4.95 4.69 -5.60
C ARG A 139 -6.19 5.57 -5.44
N ARG A 140 -6.84 5.57 -4.27
CA ARG A 140 -8.01 6.41 -3.99
C ARG A 140 -7.69 7.92 -4.03
N PHE A 141 -6.41 8.32 -4.00
CA PHE A 141 -5.96 9.71 -4.21
C PHE A 141 -5.61 10.05 -5.65
N PHE A 142 -5.64 9.09 -6.57
CA PHE A 142 -5.23 9.27 -7.96
C PHE A 142 -6.30 8.83 -8.97
N ASP A 143 -7.00 7.74 -8.68
CA ASP A 143 -8.05 7.17 -9.51
C ASP A 143 -9.23 8.16 -9.72
N ASP A 144 -9.97 7.94 -10.80
CA ASP A 144 -11.12 8.75 -11.22
C ASP A 144 -10.81 10.24 -11.45
N GLY A 145 -9.59 10.58 -11.86
CA GLY A 145 -9.16 11.95 -12.14
C GLY A 145 -8.69 12.73 -10.91
N ARG A 146 -8.68 12.11 -9.72
CA ARG A 146 -8.12 12.75 -8.51
C ARG A 146 -6.63 13.04 -8.63
N GLY A 147 -5.92 12.33 -9.51
CA GLY A 147 -4.51 12.57 -9.80
C GLY A 147 -4.23 13.97 -10.38
N GLU A 148 -5.21 14.56 -11.07
CA GLU A 148 -5.11 15.89 -11.68
C GLU A 148 -5.42 17.03 -10.68
N LEU A 149 -5.96 16.68 -9.51
CA LEU A 149 -6.36 17.65 -8.49
C LEU A 149 -5.20 17.98 -7.54
N CYS A 150 -5.17 19.24 -7.10
CA CYS A 150 -4.28 19.70 -6.03
C CYS A 150 -4.85 19.25 -4.68
N LEU A 151 -4.50 18.03 -4.28
CA LEU A 151 -4.96 17.39 -3.06
C LEU A 151 -3.84 17.31 -2.02
N ASP A 152 -4.21 17.42 -0.74
CA ASP A 152 -3.35 16.97 0.35
C ASP A 152 -3.18 15.45 0.24
N ARG A 153 -1.94 15.01 0.05
CA ARG A 153 -1.57 13.59 -0.08
C ARG A 153 -0.72 13.13 1.11
N GLY A 154 -0.63 13.92 2.17
CA GLY A 154 0.14 13.61 3.36
C GLY A 154 1.64 13.91 3.22
N PRO A 155 2.48 13.38 4.13
CA PRO A 155 2.11 12.47 5.22
C PRO A 155 1.31 13.16 6.35
N TRP A 156 0.49 12.39 7.07
CA TRP A 156 -0.39 12.86 8.16
C TRP A 156 0.03 12.31 9.51
N SER A 157 0.07 13.14 10.53
CA SER A 157 0.57 12.76 11.87
C SER A 157 -0.49 12.06 12.73
N THR A 158 -1.77 12.17 12.36
CA THR A 158 -2.88 11.59 13.13
C THR A 158 -3.91 10.96 12.21
N ALA A 159 -4.67 9.98 12.72
CA ALA A 159 -5.81 9.42 12.01
C ALA A 159 -6.86 10.50 11.67
N GLN A 160 -7.03 11.50 12.54
CA GLN A 160 -7.92 12.63 12.30
C GLN A 160 -7.51 13.45 11.07
N GLU A 161 -6.23 13.78 10.93
CA GLU A 161 -5.70 14.49 9.76
C GLU A 161 -5.93 13.69 8.48
N TYR A 162 -5.66 12.38 8.52
CA TYR A 162 -5.85 11.50 7.36
C TYR A 162 -7.33 11.39 6.93
N ILE A 163 -8.26 11.16 7.86
CA ILE A 163 -9.70 11.08 7.55
C ILE A 163 -10.22 12.43 7.06
N THR A 164 -9.73 13.53 7.64
CA THR A 164 -10.03 14.90 7.20
C THR A 164 -9.58 15.13 5.77
N ALA A 165 -8.35 14.71 5.43
CA ALA A 165 -7.82 14.80 4.06
C ALA A 165 -8.63 13.97 3.06
N ILE A 166 -9.12 12.78 3.44
CA ILE A 166 -10.06 11.99 2.63
C ILE A 166 -11.35 12.78 2.36
N CYS A 167 -11.93 13.43 3.37
CA CYS A 167 -13.15 14.21 3.22
C CYS A 167 -12.94 15.39 2.26
N TYR A 168 -11.84 16.14 2.43
CA TYR A 168 -11.53 17.26 1.53
C TYR A 168 -11.21 16.79 0.11
N ARG A 169 -10.51 15.66 -0.04
CA ARG A 169 -10.32 15.01 -1.34
C ARG A 169 -11.65 14.73 -2.04
N GLU A 170 -12.60 14.11 -1.35
CA GLU A 170 -13.91 13.83 -1.96
C GLU A 170 -14.68 15.12 -2.28
N MET A 171 -14.62 16.14 -1.42
CA MET A 171 -15.26 17.42 -1.72
C MET A 171 -14.67 18.09 -2.96
N GLU A 172 -13.35 18.10 -3.11
CA GLU A 172 -12.68 18.63 -4.29
C GLU A 172 -12.96 17.78 -5.53
N ALA A 173 -12.98 16.46 -5.40
CA ALA A 173 -13.38 15.57 -6.48
C ALA A 173 -14.82 15.87 -6.92
N ILE A 174 -15.78 16.02 -6.00
CA ILE A 174 -17.19 16.32 -6.34
C ILE A 174 -17.33 17.68 -7.05
N ARG A 175 -16.59 18.70 -6.60
CA ARG A 175 -16.64 20.05 -7.18
C ARG A 175 -16.05 20.11 -8.59
N ASN A 176 -14.97 19.37 -8.81
CA ASN A 176 -14.18 19.44 -10.03
C ASN A 176 -14.44 18.27 -10.99
N ALA A 177 -15.15 17.22 -10.56
CA ALA A 177 -15.43 16.05 -11.38
C ALA A 177 -16.27 16.43 -12.59
N ARG A 178 -15.62 16.45 -13.76
CA ARG A 178 -16.26 16.47 -15.08
C ARG A 178 -16.90 15.13 -15.46
N ARG A 179 -17.30 14.29 -14.49
CA ARG A 179 -17.73 12.92 -14.73
C ARG A 179 -19.00 12.55 -13.94
N PRO A 180 -19.86 11.69 -14.52
CA PRO A 180 -21.11 11.29 -13.87
C PRO A 180 -20.82 10.48 -12.60
N PHE A 181 -21.62 10.73 -11.56
CA PHE A 181 -21.60 9.90 -10.36
C PHE A 181 -21.88 8.45 -10.73
N ARG A 182 -20.92 7.56 -10.48
CA ARG A 182 -21.21 6.14 -10.53
C ARG A 182 -22.11 5.80 -9.35
N PRO A 183 -23.25 5.14 -9.54
CA PRO A 183 -23.95 4.55 -8.42
C PRO A 183 -23.04 3.47 -7.84
N GLU A 184 -22.59 3.68 -6.61
CA GLU A 184 -21.80 2.71 -5.87
C GLU A 184 -22.72 1.53 -5.51
N ARG A 185 -22.80 0.58 -6.45
CA ARG A 185 -23.18 -0.83 -6.33
C ARG A 185 -24.56 -1.22 -5.77
N ILE A 186 -25.39 -0.31 -5.27
CA ILE A 186 -26.79 -0.62 -4.89
C ILE A 186 -27.76 0.20 -5.72
N VAL A 187 -28.20 -0.38 -6.84
CA VAL A 187 -29.21 0.21 -7.73
C VAL A 187 -30.46 -0.65 -7.65
N GLY A 188 -31.31 -0.34 -6.68
CA GLY A 188 -32.68 -0.88 -6.59
C GLY A 188 -33.71 0.24 -6.66
N PRO A 189 -35.00 -0.05 -6.87
CA PRO A 189 -36.07 0.94 -6.71
C PRO A 189 -36.00 1.59 -5.32
N GLY A 190 -35.89 2.91 -5.25
CA GLY A 190 -35.68 3.64 -3.98
C GLY A 190 -34.25 3.61 -3.44
N GLY A 191 -33.29 3.07 -4.20
CA GLY A 191 -31.87 3.07 -3.85
C GLY A 191 -31.25 4.46 -3.84
N TYR A 192 -30.04 4.54 -3.28
CA TYR A 192 -29.27 5.79 -3.19
C TYR A 192 -29.13 6.45 -4.57
N GLN A 193 -29.64 7.68 -4.68
CA GLN A 193 -29.44 8.52 -5.86
C GLN A 193 -28.28 9.49 -5.57
N PRO A 194 -27.15 9.37 -6.29
CA PRO A 194 -26.03 10.26 -6.08
C PRO A 194 -26.40 11.72 -6.40
N ASN A 195 -26.23 12.60 -5.42
CA ASN A 195 -26.42 14.04 -5.57
C ASN A 195 -25.18 14.76 -5.04
N CYS A 196 -24.61 15.69 -5.81
CA CYS A 196 -23.47 16.52 -5.38
C CYS A 196 -23.72 17.14 -4.01
N ALA A 197 -24.89 17.76 -3.82
CA ALA A 197 -25.21 18.50 -2.61
C ALA A 197 -25.26 17.57 -1.39
N LEU A 198 -25.85 16.37 -1.55
CA LEU A 198 -25.91 15.36 -0.51
C LEU A 198 -24.52 14.79 -0.21
N LYS A 199 -23.71 14.44 -1.21
CA LYS A 199 -22.34 13.95 -0.99
C LYS A 199 -21.50 15.00 -0.26
N LEU A 200 -21.59 16.27 -0.66
CA LEU A 200 -20.91 17.37 0.01
C LEU A 200 -21.42 17.60 1.44
N SER A 201 -22.72 17.46 1.71
CA SER A 201 -23.25 17.59 3.07
C SER A 201 -22.72 16.47 3.96
N VAL A 202 -22.73 15.23 3.48
CA VAL A 202 -22.19 14.07 4.21
C VAL A 202 -20.71 14.26 4.52
N CYS A 203 -19.88 14.71 3.57
CA CYS A 203 -18.47 15.00 3.85
C CYS A 203 -18.32 16.04 4.97
N ARG A 204 -19.13 17.11 4.96
CA ARG A 204 -19.11 18.12 6.04
C ARG A 204 -19.59 17.57 7.37
N ASP A 205 -20.57 16.67 7.38
CA ASP A 205 -21.08 16.06 8.60
C ASP A 205 -20.05 15.08 9.20
N VAL A 206 -19.33 14.32 8.37
CA VAL A 206 -18.20 13.49 8.81
C VAL A 206 -17.13 14.35 9.49
N LEU A 207 -16.78 15.51 8.93
CA LEU A 207 -15.82 16.43 9.53
C LEU A 207 -16.24 16.93 10.93
N LYS A 208 -17.54 16.98 11.25
CA LYS A 208 -18.02 17.38 12.60
C LYS A 208 -17.85 16.26 13.63
N VAL A 209 -17.83 15.01 13.18
CA VAL A 209 -17.83 13.84 14.06
C VAL A 209 -16.50 13.08 14.05
N VAL A 210 -15.55 13.43 13.17
CA VAL A 210 -14.29 12.70 12.99
C VAL A 210 -13.53 12.52 14.30
N GLY A 211 -13.37 13.57 15.13
CA GLY A 211 -12.69 13.45 16.42
C GLY A 211 -13.39 12.47 17.37
N PRO A 212 -14.69 12.66 17.66
CA PRO A 212 -15.44 11.79 18.57
C PRO A 212 -15.56 10.32 18.15
N ILE A 213 -15.50 9.99 16.85
CA ILE A 213 -15.67 8.60 16.37
C ILE A 213 -14.35 7.83 16.26
N LEU A 214 -13.20 8.49 16.45
CA LEU A 214 -11.92 7.82 16.40
C LEU A 214 -11.81 6.82 17.56
N PRO A 215 -11.18 5.65 17.33
CA PRO A 215 -10.90 4.71 18.40
C PRO A 215 -9.88 5.31 19.38
N SER A 216 -9.63 4.65 20.52
CA SER A 216 -8.55 5.04 21.44
C SER A 216 -7.20 5.18 20.72
N ASP A 217 -6.33 6.06 21.22
CA ASP A 217 -5.03 6.34 20.59
C ASP A 217 -4.17 5.09 20.38
N ASP A 218 -4.27 4.09 21.28
CA ASP A 218 -3.62 2.78 21.14
C ASP A 218 -3.99 2.02 19.87
N CYS A 219 -5.16 2.32 19.29
CA CYS A 219 -5.69 1.69 18.07
C CYS A 219 -5.45 2.54 16.81
N GLN A 220 -4.79 3.71 16.94
CA GLN A 220 -4.56 4.65 15.83
C GLN A 220 -3.13 4.60 15.29
N ALA A 221 -2.30 3.65 15.74
CA ALA A 221 -0.93 3.52 15.28
C ALA A 221 -0.86 3.33 13.75
N ALA A 222 -0.04 4.15 13.09
CA ALA A 222 0.25 4.00 11.67
C ALA A 222 1.15 2.78 11.48
N VAL A 223 0.67 1.73 10.82
CA VAL A 223 1.41 0.49 10.61
C VAL A 223 1.39 0.13 9.14
N LEU A 224 2.47 -0.49 8.65
CA LEU A 224 2.48 -0.99 7.28
C LEU A 224 1.41 -2.09 7.14
N TRP A 225 0.53 -1.97 6.15
CA TRP A 225 -0.57 -2.91 5.94
C TRP A 225 -0.60 -3.47 4.51
N HIS A 226 -0.63 -4.80 4.38
CA HIS A 226 -0.66 -5.45 3.08
C HIS A 226 -2.07 -5.42 2.47
N LYS A 227 -2.31 -4.53 1.49
CA LYS A 227 -3.65 -4.35 0.88
C LYS A 227 -4.07 -5.42 -0.11
N ASP A 228 -3.12 -6.17 -0.65
CA ASP A 228 -3.36 -7.15 -1.72
C ASP A 228 -2.97 -8.57 -1.30
N LEU A 229 -3.27 -8.92 -0.04
CA LEU A 229 -2.97 -10.25 0.48
C LEU A 229 -4.07 -11.21 0.01
N ASN A 230 -3.80 -11.92 -1.08
CA ASN A 230 -4.70 -12.90 -1.66
C ASN A 230 -3.93 -14.20 -1.94
N LEU A 231 -4.65 -15.28 -2.23
CA LEU A 231 -4.03 -16.60 -2.42
C LEU A 231 -3.09 -16.65 -3.64
N ASP A 232 -3.27 -15.78 -4.63
CA ASP A 232 -2.39 -15.70 -5.81
C ASP A 232 -1.06 -15.02 -5.49
N ASN A 233 -1.05 -14.13 -4.49
CA ASN A 233 0.11 -13.36 -4.05
C ASN A 233 0.86 -13.99 -2.85
N ILE A 234 0.53 -15.22 -2.46
CA ILE A 234 1.25 -15.96 -1.41
C ILE A 234 1.87 -17.18 -2.04
N PHE A 235 3.17 -17.38 -1.86
CA PHE A 235 3.88 -18.52 -2.42
C PHE A 235 4.34 -19.45 -1.30
N VAL A 236 4.31 -20.75 -1.58
CA VAL A 236 4.80 -21.78 -0.66
C VAL A 236 5.89 -22.60 -1.35
N GLY A 237 6.97 -22.83 -0.60
CA GLY A 237 8.12 -23.57 -1.07
C GLY A 237 7.83 -25.06 -1.38
N PRO A 238 8.71 -25.71 -2.16
CA PRO A 238 8.54 -27.11 -2.57
C PRO A 238 8.78 -28.16 -1.47
N GLU A 239 9.41 -27.79 -0.36
CA GLU A 239 9.71 -28.69 0.77
C GLU A 239 8.44 -29.01 1.57
N ARG A 240 8.09 -30.29 1.69
CA ARG A 240 6.86 -30.79 2.35
C ARG A 240 6.81 -30.60 3.87
N HIS A 241 7.68 -29.75 4.43
CA HIS A 241 7.66 -29.34 5.83
C HIS A 241 7.06 -27.94 5.94
N TYR A 242 5.72 -27.91 5.96
CA TYR A 242 4.89 -26.71 6.12
C TYR A 242 5.15 -25.95 7.43
N ARG A 243 5.99 -26.48 8.33
CA ARG A 243 6.46 -25.81 9.55
C ARG A 243 7.44 -24.66 9.29
N ASP A 244 8.22 -24.76 8.21
CA ASP A 244 9.25 -23.76 7.84
C ASP A 244 8.90 -22.99 6.54
N CYS A 245 7.84 -23.41 5.83
CA CYS A 245 7.38 -22.81 4.55
C CYS A 245 6.72 -21.43 4.68
N ALA A 246 6.59 -20.90 5.90
CA ALA A 246 6.29 -19.49 6.13
C ALA A 246 7.33 -18.56 5.48
N ALA A 247 8.48 -19.08 5.09
CA ALA A 247 9.67 -18.32 4.74
C ALA A 247 9.67 -17.63 3.36
N ASP A 248 8.57 -17.64 2.57
CA ASP A 248 8.49 -16.98 1.25
C ASP A 248 7.11 -16.31 0.99
N CYS A 249 6.44 -15.83 2.04
CA CYS A 249 5.02 -15.47 2.01
C CYS A 249 4.62 -14.08 1.46
N LEU A 250 5.45 -13.37 0.69
CA LEU A 250 5.00 -12.13 0.06
C LEU A 250 5.45 -12.10 -1.40
N ALA A 251 4.54 -12.40 -2.32
CA ALA A 251 4.86 -12.54 -3.73
C ALA A 251 4.88 -11.21 -4.47
N GLU A 252 5.86 -11.13 -5.39
CA GLU A 252 5.87 -10.69 -6.81
C GLU A 252 4.95 -9.59 -7.36
N CYS A 253 4.05 -9.04 -6.57
CA CYS A 253 3.31 -7.85 -6.88
C CYS A 253 3.98 -6.68 -6.13
N PRO A 254 4.13 -5.51 -6.74
CA PRO A 254 3.17 -4.53 -6.33
C PRO A 254 3.04 -4.24 -4.84
N CYS A 255 4.06 -4.03 -4.00
CA CYS A 255 3.82 -3.61 -2.61
C CYS A 255 3.19 -2.19 -2.62
N ARG A 256 1.93 -2.10 -3.04
CA ARG A 256 1.04 -0.94 -3.09
C ARG A 256 0.40 -0.80 -1.71
N ALA A 257 1.24 -0.83 -0.69
CA ALA A 257 0.85 -0.67 0.69
C ALA A 257 1.15 0.78 1.10
N PRO A 258 0.23 1.73 0.89
CA PRO A 258 0.24 2.92 1.71
C PRO A 258 -0.08 2.48 3.14
N ILE A 259 0.63 3.10 4.08
CA ILE A 259 0.53 2.99 5.53
C ILE A 259 -0.71 3.73 5.99
#